data_AF-A0A7X8VX33-F1
#
_entry.id   AF-A0A7X8VX33-F1
#
_cell.length_a   1.000
_cell.length_b   1.000
_cell.length_c   1.000
_cell.angle_alpha   90.00
_cell.angle_beta   90.00
_cell.angle_gamma   90.00
#
_symmetry.space_group_name_H-M   'P 1'
#
loop_
_entity.id
_entity.type
_entity.pdbx_description
1 polymer ?
#
loop_
_entity_poly.entity_id
_entity_poly.type
_entity_poly.pdbx_seq_one_letter_code
_entity_poly.pdbx_strand_id
1 'polypeptide(L)'
;ETCLSAADLGEDGLLRQMLAIVQERDPDVIEGHNIFNFDLDYLEKRCRRYKIKLSLGRGNRPVTSRPSRFSAGERIVNYKRYAVYGRHVVDTYHLVMLYDLSHRDMDSYGLKAAARYFGLNSSDRTYVEGDEITEIYEQDPARLQAYCLDDVRETEGLSRLLSPSYFYQAQVLPLSYQNCVTRGNATRIDALLCAEYLLRNAALPSPQAPRTFQGGLTEATRTGLFKNVWHIDVRSLYPSIILARNFTPASDNLALFRHILANLRDFRLAAKDAQRQAAPAEKDHWGALQNSFKILINSFYGYLGFAQGTFNDYNMAEKVTAQGREILSSMKEHLQNIGAQVIEMDTDGIYFTPPADCSSSESMEQTVQSILPPGIEVELDATYPAMYAYKSKNYALLDDAGTVHITGAALKSRGLEPFQRNYMREHLTLLLTGRQQELPALLQRYTTAITERRLPLADLAKREVLSVSPETYADKLAAGTGRRSAAYELVLASNTEYRQGDTVQFYVTGNKKNVSVTENSKLLCDGDEQNRDENVPYYLERLQQLVKKFEPA
;
A
#
# COMPACT_ATOMS: atom_id res chain seq x y z
N GLU A 1 -23.19 21.88 -0.07
CA GLU A 1 -22.19 21.90 1.02
C GLU A 1 -22.78 22.62 2.23
N THR A 2 -22.34 22.32 3.45
CA THR A 2 -22.76 23.05 4.67
C THR A 2 -21.58 23.13 5.61
N CYS A 3 -21.27 24.33 6.07
CA CYS A 3 -20.26 24.58 7.10
C CYS A 3 -20.98 25.11 8.35
N LEU A 4 -20.56 24.63 9.52
CA LEU A 4 -21.07 25.08 10.81
C LEU A 4 -19.92 25.71 11.58
N SER A 5 -20.19 26.81 12.29
CA SER A 5 -19.20 27.47 13.15
C SER A 5 -19.61 27.41 14.61
N ALA A 6 -18.63 27.16 15.49
CA ALA A 6 -18.86 27.24 16.93
C ALA A 6 -19.03 28.68 17.41
N ALA A 7 -18.64 29.69 16.62
CA ALA A 7 -18.93 31.09 16.91
C ALA A 7 -20.44 31.38 16.97
N ASP A 8 -21.24 30.65 16.18
CA ASP A 8 -22.68 30.89 16.08
C ASP A 8 -23.50 30.08 17.10
N LEU A 9 -23.06 28.86 17.41
CA LEU A 9 -23.86 27.86 18.13
C LEU A 9 -23.22 27.35 19.42
N GLY A 10 -21.97 27.71 19.70
CA GLY A 10 -21.13 26.96 20.62
C GLY A 10 -20.84 25.54 20.10
N GLU A 11 -19.94 24.83 20.77
CA GLU A 11 -19.57 23.49 20.31
C GLU A 11 -20.68 22.46 20.52
N ASP A 12 -21.43 22.52 21.63
CA ASP A 12 -22.54 21.60 21.87
C ASP A 12 -23.70 21.82 20.90
N GLY A 13 -23.99 23.08 20.56
CA GLY A 13 -24.93 23.44 19.52
C GLY A 13 -24.48 22.93 18.14
N LEU A 14 -23.20 23.10 17.80
CA LEU A 14 -22.62 22.56 16.56
C LEU A 14 -22.75 21.04 16.47
N LEU A 15 -22.45 20.30 17.54
CA LEU A 15 -22.59 18.85 17.58
C LEU A 15 -24.05 18.41 17.39
N ARG A 16 -25.00 19.08 18.05
CA ARG A 16 -26.44 18.79 17.90
C ARG A 16 -26.94 19.10 16.49
N GLN A 17 -26.50 20.22 15.93
CA GLN A 17 -26.88 20.62 14.58
C GLN A 17 -26.32 19.66 13.53
N MET A 18 -25.07 19.21 13.68
CA MET A 18 -24.49 18.19 12.82
C MET A 18 -25.29 16.88 12.88
N LEU A 19 -25.63 16.41 14.09
CA LEU A 19 -26.46 15.21 14.25
C LEU A 19 -27.84 15.38 13.58
N ALA A 20 -28.48 16.54 13.74
CA ALA A 20 -29.76 16.86 13.10
C ALA A 20 -29.66 16.84 11.57
N ILE A 21 -28.63 17.47 11.00
CA ILE A 21 -28.38 17.49 9.54
C ILE A 21 -28.21 16.07 8.99
N VAL A 22 -27.49 15.19 9.70
CA VAL A 22 -27.32 13.79 9.25
C VAL A 22 -28.66 13.04 9.26
N GLN A 23 -29.54 13.30 10.24
CA GLN A 23 -30.87 12.69 10.26
C GLN A 23 -31.79 13.26 9.18
N GLU A 24 -31.73 14.58 8.94
CA GLU A 24 -32.53 15.27 7.92
C GLU A 24 -32.15 14.86 6.50
N ARG A 25 -30.85 14.78 6.20
CA ARG A 25 -30.35 14.38 4.88
C ARG A 25 -30.42 12.88 4.63
N ASP A 26 -30.53 12.09 5.69
CA ASP A 26 -30.59 10.63 5.68
C ASP A 26 -29.59 9.93 4.72
N PRO A 27 -28.27 10.19 4.79
CA PRO A 27 -27.33 9.60 3.85
C PRO A 27 -27.17 8.08 4.03
N ASP A 28 -27.21 7.30 2.95
CA ASP A 28 -26.95 5.85 3.01
C ASP A 28 -25.48 5.53 3.33
N VAL A 29 -24.55 6.41 2.92
CA VAL A 29 -23.11 6.28 3.14
C VAL A 29 -22.56 7.56 3.76
N ILE A 30 -21.78 7.41 4.83
CA ILE A 30 -20.99 8.47 5.44
C ILE A 30 -19.54 8.27 5.01
N GLU A 31 -18.97 9.28 4.38
CA GLU A 31 -17.63 9.21 3.79
C GLU A 31 -16.72 10.28 4.39
N GLY A 32 -15.44 9.97 4.48
CA GLY A 32 -14.43 10.87 5.02
C GLY A 32 -13.02 10.37 4.70
N HIS A 33 -12.00 11.20 4.88
CA HIS A 33 -10.61 10.81 4.71
C HIS A 33 -9.93 10.63 6.07
N ASN A 34 -9.55 9.39 6.39
CA ASN A 34 -9.09 8.97 7.72
C ASN A 34 -10.19 9.05 8.80
N ILE A 35 -11.46 8.92 8.37
CA ILE A 35 -12.66 9.13 9.18
C ILE A 35 -12.73 8.22 10.42
N PHE A 36 -12.17 7.01 10.34
CA PHE A 36 -12.17 6.07 11.46
C PHE A 36 -11.18 6.43 12.57
N ASN A 37 -10.02 6.96 12.20
CA ASN A 37 -8.92 7.24 13.12
C ASN A 37 -8.88 8.69 13.60
N PHE A 38 -9.67 9.56 12.98
CA PHE A 38 -9.78 10.95 13.39
C PHE A 38 -11.23 11.34 13.65
N ASP A 39 -12.03 11.61 12.62
CA ASP A 39 -13.30 12.32 12.73
C ASP A 39 -14.30 11.67 13.69
N LEU A 40 -14.60 10.38 13.50
CA LEU A 40 -15.61 9.69 14.33
C LEU A 40 -15.13 9.49 15.76
N ASP A 41 -13.84 9.22 15.98
CA ASP A 41 -13.26 9.11 17.32
C ASP A 41 -13.22 10.45 18.04
N TYR A 42 -12.87 11.52 17.33
CA TYR A 42 -12.91 12.88 17.84
C TYR A 42 -14.33 13.28 18.20
N LEU A 43 -15.29 13.12 17.28
CA LEU A 43 -16.71 13.42 17.51
C LEU A 43 -17.29 12.63 18.68
N GLU A 44 -16.97 11.35 18.83
CA GLU A 44 -17.43 10.52 19.95
C GLU A 44 -16.91 11.09 21.29
N LYS A 45 -15.61 11.44 21.36
CA LYS A 45 -14.99 12.06 22.54
C LYS A 45 -15.61 13.41 22.88
N ARG A 46 -15.84 14.27 21.87
CA ARG A 46 -16.46 15.59 22.07
C ARG A 46 -17.92 15.47 22.49
N CYS A 47 -18.71 14.60 21.84
CA CYS A 47 -20.08 14.29 22.26
C CYS A 47 -20.13 13.84 23.72
N ARG A 48 -19.21 12.95 24.13
CA ARG A 48 -19.11 12.48 25.52
C ARG A 48 -18.84 13.63 26.51
N ARG A 49 -17.95 14.59 26.17
CA ARG A 49 -17.66 15.76 27.00
C ARG A 49 -18.93 16.57 27.30
N TYR A 50 -19.81 16.72 26.30
CA TYR A 50 -21.08 17.46 26.42
C TYR A 50 -22.28 16.59 26.81
N LYS A 51 -22.07 15.32 27.18
CA LYS A 51 -23.13 14.35 27.50
C LYS A 51 -24.15 14.16 26.36
N ILE A 52 -23.70 14.35 25.11
CA ILE A 52 -24.47 14.09 23.89
C ILE A 52 -24.18 12.65 23.44
N LYS A 53 -25.20 11.91 23.01
CA LYS A 53 -25.00 10.60 22.36
C LYS A 53 -24.70 10.83 20.87
N LEU A 54 -23.58 10.30 20.37
CA LEU A 54 -23.25 10.31 18.94
C LEU A 54 -24.24 9.42 18.17
N SER A 55 -25.37 10.01 17.76
CA SER A 55 -26.56 9.30 17.26
C SER A 55 -26.70 9.41 15.75
N LEU A 56 -25.67 8.92 15.03
CA LEU A 56 -25.63 8.96 13.57
C LEU A 56 -26.50 7.88 12.90
N GLY A 57 -26.92 6.85 13.64
CA GLY A 57 -27.74 5.77 13.11
C GLY A 57 -29.16 6.23 12.80
N ARG A 58 -29.78 5.62 11.77
CA ARG A 58 -31.19 5.86 11.41
C ARG A 58 -32.10 5.64 12.63
N GLY A 59 -33.07 6.54 12.80
CA GLY A 59 -33.93 6.57 13.98
C GLY A 59 -33.20 7.02 15.25
N ASN A 60 -32.24 7.94 15.12
CA ASN A 60 -31.45 8.48 16.24
C ASN A 60 -30.72 7.42 17.07
N ARG A 61 -30.30 6.32 16.44
CA ARG A 61 -29.58 5.25 17.15
C ARG A 61 -28.12 5.64 17.39
N PRO A 62 -27.59 5.42 18.61
CA PRO A 62 -26.18 5.68 18.89
C PRO A 62 -25.28 4.78 18.06
N VAL A 63 -24.13 5.31 17.66
CA VAL A 63 -23.10 4.49 17.01
C VAL A 63 -22.57 3.44 17.98
N THR A 64 -22.18 2.28 17.44
CA THR A 64 -21.38 1.31 18.19
C THR A 64 -19.99 1.23 17.58
N SER A 65 -18.99 0.94 18.39
CA SER A 65 -17.60 0.97 17.96
C SER A 65 -16.81 -0.19 18.56
N ARG A 66 -15.81 -0.66 17.83
CA ARG A 66 -14.90 -1.72 18.28
C ARG A 66 -13.51 -1.57 17.67
N PRO A 67 -12.44 -2.00 18.36
CA PRO A 67 -11.12 -2.12 17.75
C PRO A 67 -11.18 -2.99 16.49
N SER A 68 -10.46 -2.58 15.46
CA SER A 68 -10.36 -3.30 14.20
C SER A 68 -9.02 -3.06 13.55
N ARG A 69 -8.74 -3.85 12.53
CA ARG A 69 -7.51 -3.83 11.77
C ARG A 69 -7.83 -3.90 10.29
N PHE A 70 -7.21 -3.01 9.54
CA PHE A 70 -7.22 -2.96 8.09
C PHE A 70 -5.82 -3.33 7.59
N SER A 71 -5.75 -4.10 6.50
CA SER A 71 -4.48 -4.50 5.90
C SER A 71 -4.52 -4.17 4.42
N ALA A 72 -3.51 -3.44 3.97
CA ALA A 72 -3.24 -3.21 2.55
C ALA A 72 -1.79 -3.66 2.30
N GLY A 73 -1.63 -4.85 1.70
CA GLY A 73 -0.32 -5.46 1.54
C GLY A 73 0.36 -5.68 2.90
N GLU A 74 1.60 -5.24 3.02
CA GLU A 74 2.37 -5.30 4.27
C GLU A 74 1.92 -4.27 5.32
N ARG A 75 1.12 -3.27 4.91
CA ARG A 75 0.71 -2.20 5.81
C ARG A 75 -0.50 -2.60 6.64
N ILE A 76 -0.38 -2.38 7.93
CA ILE A 76 -1.41 -2.64 8.93
C ILE A 76 -1.84 -1.29 9.49
N VAL A 77 -3.14 -1.03 9.44
CA VAL A 77 -3.77 0.14 10.07
C VAL A 77 -4.70 -0.37 11.16
N ASN A 78 -4.36 -0.08 12.40
CA ASN A 78 -5.29 -0.25 13.51
C ASN A 78 -6.26 0.92 13.50
N TYR A 79 -7.54 0.64 13.70
CA TYR A 79 -8.55 1.67 13.73
C TYR A 79 -9.73 1.29 14.61
N LYS A 80 -10.47 2.30 15.07
CA LYS A 80 -11.73 2.10 15.76
C LYS A 80 -12.84 2.03 14.72
N ARG A 81 -13.35 0.83 14.46
CA ARG A 81 -14.43 0.65 13.50
C ARG A 81 -15.75 1.10 14.11
N TYR A 82 -16.45 1.99 13.41
CA TYR A 82 -17.81 2.39 13.74
C TYR A 82 -18.85 1.62 12.91
N ALA A 83 -19.93 1.21 13.58
CA ALA A 83 -21.14 0.69 12.97
C ALA A 83 -22.28 1.68 13.21
N VAL A 84 -22.83 2.20 12.12
CA VAL A 84 -23.90 3.19 12.10
C VAL A 84 -25.16 2.49 11.60
N TYR A 85 -26.17 2.33 12.46
CA TYR A 85 -27.35 1.54 12.11
C TYR A 85 -28.04 2.12 10.86
N GLY A 86 -28.28 1.26 9.87
CA GLY A 86 -28.95 1.63 8.62
C GLY A 86 -28.10 2.46 7.65
N ARG A 87 -26.80 2.65 7.92
CA ARG A 87 -25.86 3.39 7.06
C ARG A 87 -24.54 2.62 6.89
N HIS A 88 -23.75 2.99 5.90
CA HIS A 88 -22.37 2.53 5.71
C HIS A 88 -21.37 3.63 6.03
N VAL A 89 -20.18 3.26 6.49
CA VAL A 89 -19.07 4.20 6.65
C VAL A 89 -17.93 3.78 5.73
N VAL A 90 -17.54 4.66 4.81
CA VAL A 90 -16.44 4.41 3.87
C VAL A 90 -15.34 5.44 4.11
N ASP A 91 -14.10 4.96 4.18
CA ASP A 91 -12.93 5.80 4.44
C ASP A 91 -12.09 5.88 3.17
N THR A 92 -11.97 7.07 2.59
CA THR A 92 -11.18 7.28 1.37
C THR A 92 -9.69 7.05 1.62
N TYR A 93 -9.21 7.18 2.85
CA TYR A 93 -7.84 6.81 3.20
C TYR A 93 -7.59 5.31 2.99
N HIS A 94 -8.55 4.46 3.38
CA HIS A 94 -8.46 3.02 3.07
C HIS A 94 -8.55 2.75 1.57
N LEU A 95 -9.42 3.46 0.83
CA LEU A 95 -9.54 3.31 -0.61
C LEU A 95 -8.23 3.67 -1.35
N VAL A 96 -7.61 4.79 -1.00
CA VAL A 96 -6.30 5.23 -1.54
C VAL A 96 -5.23 4.17 -1.26
N MET A 97 -5.21 3.61 -0.04
CA MET A 97 -4.28 2.52 0.29
C MET A 97 -4.52 1.25 -0.53
N LEU A 98 -5.77 0.90 -0.84
CA LEU A 98 -6.08 -0.25 -1.68
C LEU A 98 -5.70 0.00 -3.14
N TYR A 99 -5.90 1.22 -3.64
CA TYR A 99 -5.48 1.62 -4.98
C TYR A 99 -3.96 1.51 -5.16
N ASP A 100 -3.18 1.99 -4.19
CA ASP A 100 -1.71 1.97 -4.26
C ASP A 100 -1.13 0.54 -4.17
N LEU A 101 -1.93 -0.49 -3.85
CA LEU A 101 -1.45 -1.88 -3.89
C LEU A 101 -1.02 -2.34 -5.28
N SER A 102 -1.71 -1.86 -6.31
CA SER A 102 -1.37 -2.17 -7.71
C SER A 102 -0.39 -1.19 -8.33
N HIS A 103 -0.35 0.07 -7.86
CA HIS A 103 0.45 1.14 -8.48
C HIS A 103 1.81 1.34 -7.79
N ARG A 104 1.86 1.23 -6.46
CA ARG A 104 3.08 1.29 -5.62
C ARG A 104 3.95 2.53 -5.86
N ASP A 105 3.35 3.63 -6.26
CA ASP A 105 3.98 4.87 -6.68
C ASP A 105 3.67 6.03 -5.73
N MET A 106 2.74 5.85 -4.78
CA MET A 106 2.42 6.90 -3.80
C MET A 106 3.38 6.92 -2.60
N ASP A 107 3.92 8.11 -2.31
CA ASP A 107 4.79 8.34 -1.15
C ASP A 107 4.00 8.65 0.14
N SER A 108 2.77 9.16 0.03
CA SER A 108 1.87 9.48 1.14
C SER A 108 0.42 9.19 0.77
N TYR A 109 -0.39 8.85 1.77
CA TYR A 109 -1.83 8.59 1.61
C TYR A 109 -2.69 9.69 2.25
N GLY A 110 -2.10 10.75 2.78
CA GLY A 110 -2.86 11.87 3.33
C GLY A 110 -3.63 12.63 2.24
N LEU A 111 -4.75 13.27 2.61
CA LEU A 111 -5.72 13.86 1.69
C LEU A 111 -5.08 14.74 0.62
N LYS A 112 -4.32 15.76 1.03
CA LYS A 112 -3.64 16.70 0.13
C LYS A 112 -2.70 16.00 -0.86
N ALA A 113 -1.99 14.97 -0.42
CA ALA A 113 -1.06 14.22 -1.27
C ALA A 113 -1.82 13.34 -2.27
N ALA A 114 -2.88 12.67 -1.82
CA ALA A 114 -3.75 11.87 -2.68
C ALA A 114 -4.49 12.77 -3.70
N ALA A 115 -5.05 13.90 -3.28
CA ALA A 115 -5.72 14.84 -4.16
C ALA A 115 -4.80 15.34 -5.27
N ARG A 116 -3.55 15.70 -4.95
CA ARG A 116 -2.55 16.06 -5.97
C ARG A 116 -2.20 14.90 -6.91
N TYR A 117 -2.01 13.70 -6.36
CA TYR A 117 -1.68 12.52 -7.16
C TYR A 117 -2.77 12.24 -8.20
N PHE A 118 -4.05 12.37 -7.82
CA PHE A 118 -5.19 12.16 -8.72
C PHE A 118 -5.61 13.42 -9.50
N GLY A 119 -4.92 14.56 -9.33
CA GLY A 119 -5.28 15.82 -9.99
C GLY A 119 -6.65 16.39 -9.56
N LEU A 120 -7.09 16.12 -8.33
CA LEU A 120 -8.39 16.51 -7.78
C LEU A 120 -8.36 17.86 -7.06
N ASN A 121 -7.18 18.36 -6.72
CA ASN A 121 -7.04 19.65 -6.05
C ASN A 121 -7.34 20.81 -7.02
N SER A 122 -8.06 21.83 -6.55
CA SER A 122 -8.26 23.03 -7.35
C SER A 122 -6.98 23.87 -7.45
N SER A 123 -6.89 24.74 -8.45
CA SER A 123 -5.76 25.66 -8.62
C SER A 123 -5.70 26.74 -7.52
N ASP A 124 -6.83 27.03 -6.90
CA ASP A 124 -7.05 28.00 -5.83
C ASP A 124 -7.21 27.35 -4.44
N ARG A 125 -6.75 26.09 -4.29
CA ARG A 125 -6.82 25.31 -3.04
C ARG A 125 -6.23 26.08 -1.84
N THR A 126 -7.00 26.21 -0.77
CA THR A 126 -6.59 26.95 0.44
C THR A 126 -5.71 26.11 1.37
N TYR A 127 -4.43 26.42 1.53
CA TYR A 127 -3.57 25.67 2.46
C TYR A 127 -3.53 26.30 3.87
N VAL A 128 -3.63 25.43 4.87
CA VAL A 128 -3.45 25.74 6.29
C VAL A 128 -2.56 24.66 6.91
N GLU A 129 -1.53 25.08 7.63
CA GLU A 129 -0.66 24.20 8.42
C GLU A 129 -1.31 23.87 9.76
N GLY A 130 -1.03 22.66 10.28
CA GLY A 130 -1.79 22.11 11.40
C GLY A 130 -1.63 22.88 12.71
N ASP A 131 -0.45 23.43 12.95
CA ASP A 131 -0.10 24.29 14.09
C ASP A 131 -0.72 25.68 14.01
N GLU A 132 -1.02 26.17 12.81
CA GLU A 132 -1.65 27.47 12.56
C GLU A 132 -3.19 27.45 12.70
N ILE A 133 -3.83 26.26 12.74
CA ILE A 133 -5.31 26.14 12.71
C ILE A 133 -5.98 26.97 13.81
N THR A 134 -5.42 26.96 15.02
CA THR A 134 -6.02 27.68 16.16
C THR A 134 -5.95 29.20 15.95
N GLU A 135 -4.80 29.69 15.50
CA GLU A 135 -4.61 31.11 15.22
C GLU A 135 -5.53 31.58 14.07
N ILE A 136 -5.61 30.79 13.00
CA ILE A 136 -6.47 31.10 11.85
C ILE A 136 -7.94 31.05 12.25
N TYR A 137 -8.36 30.13 13.12
CA TYR A 137 -9.73 30.09 13.62
C TYR A 137 -10.13 31.41 14.32
N GLU A 138 -9.21 32.01 15.08
CA GLU A 138 -9.45 33.25 15.82
C GLU A 138 -9.36 34.49 14.93
N GLN A 139 -8.40 34.52 13.99
CA GLN A 139 -8.09 35.72 13.19
C GLN A 139 -8.79 35.75 11.83
N ASP A 140 -8.93 34.59 11.17
CA ASP A 140 -9.49 34.46 9.82
C ASP A 140 -10.33 33.16 9.67
N PRO A 141 -11.50 33.11 10.32
CA PRO A 141 -12.38 31.94 10.27
C PRO A 141 -12.89 31.65 8.85
N ALA A 142 -12.93 32.66 7.96
CA ALA A 142 -13.34 32.48 6.57
C ALA A 142 -12.31 31.65 5.80
N ARG A 143 -11.00 31.89 6.02
CA ARG A 143 -9.93 31.05 5.46
C ARG A 143 -10.00 29.61 5.98
N LEU A 144 -10.28 29.40 7.27
CA LEU A 144 -10.44 28.04 7.80
C LEU A 144 -11.67 27.35 7.21
N GLN A 145 -12.78 28.07 7.03
CA GLN A 145 -13.96 27.53 6.37
C GLN A 145 -13.66 27.11 4.92
N ALA A 146 -12.95 27.94 4.15
CA ALA A 146 -12.52 27.60 2.80
C ALA A 146 -11.62 26.35 2.79
N TYR A 147 -10.65 26.28 3.71
CA TYR A 147 -9.81 25.11 3.93
C TYR A 147 -10.63 23.83 4.18
N CYS A 148 -11.62 23.87 5.08
CA CYS A 148 -12.47 22.72 5.39
C CYS A 148 -13.37 22.31 4.22
N LEU A 149 -13.91 23.27 3.46
CA LEU A 149 -14.73 22.97 2.30
C LEU A 149 -13.94 22.28 1.20
N ASP A 150 -12.71 22.74 0.95
CA ASP A 150 -11.83 22.10 0.00
C ASP A 150 -11.47 20.66 0.41
N ASP A 151 -11.21 20.40 1.71
CA ASP A 151 -10.98 19.03 2.22
C ASP A 151 -12.19 18.11 1.95
N VAL A 152 -13.41 18.63 2.09
CA VAL A 152 -14.65 17.89 1.78
C VAL A 152 -14.77 17.60 0.28
N ARG A 153 -14.46 18.58 -0.58
CA ARG A 153 -14.48 18.42 -2.05
C ARG A 153 -13.45 17.42 -2.54
N GLU A 154 -12.22 17.48 -2.03
CA GLU A 154 -11.16 16.52 -2.34
C GLU A 154 -11.54 15.10 -1.89
N THR A 155 -12.15 14.98 -0.71
CA THR A 155 -12.67 13.70 -0.21
C THR A 155 -13.77 13.15 -1.11
N GLU A 156 -14.71 13.99 -1.54
CA GLU A 156 -15.75 13.60 -2.50
C GLU A 156 -15.14 13.14 -3.82
N GLY A 157 -14.15 13.87 -4.35
CA GLY A 157 -13.44 13.50 -5.57
C GLY A 157 -12.77 12.12 -5.47
N LEU A 158 -12.06 11.86 -4.37
CA LEU A 158 -11.45 10.56 -4.10
C LEU A 158 -12.49 9.45 -4.01
N SER A 159 -13.62 9.71 -3.34
CA SER A 159 -14.70 8.74 -3.24
C SER A 159 -15.31 8.44 -4.61
N ARG A 160 -15.70 9.46 -5.39
CA ARG A 160 -16.26 9.27 -6.73
C ARG A 160 -15.35 8.46 -7.64
N LEU A 161 -14.03 8.60 -7.47
CA LEU A 161 -13.04 7.85 -8.25
C LEU A 161 -12.89 6.39 -7.76
N LEU A 162 -12.70 6.17 -6.46
CA LEU A 162 -12.21 4.89 -5.93
C LEU A 162 -13.31 3.99 -5.36
N SER A 163 -14.36 4.60 -4.80
CA SER A 163 -15.47 3.96 -4.08
C SER A 163 -16.33 3.05 -4.99
N PRO A 164 -16.69 3.42 -6.25
CA PRO A 164 -17.62 2.65 -7.09
C PRO A 164 -17.23 1.19 -7.26
N SER A 165 -15.95 0.87 -7.46
CA SER A 165 -15.50 -0.51 -7.68
C SER A 165 -15.88 -1.46 -6.53
N TYR A 166 -15.89 -0.96 -5.29
CA TYR A 166 -16.29 -1.73 -4.11
C TYR A 166 -17.82 -1.80 -3.95
N PHE A 167 -18.54 -0.82 -4.47
CA PHE A 167 -20.00 -0.86 -4.49
C PHE A 167 -20.48 -1.96 -5.45
N TYR A 168 -19.87 -2.07 -6.63
CA TYR A 168 -20.11 -3.20 -7.54
C TYR A 168 -19.75 -4.53 -6.89
N GLN A 169 -18.63 -4.63 -6.17
CA GLN A 169 -18.31 -5.85 -5.43
C GLN A 169 -19.39 -6.20 -4.39
N ALA A 170 -20.01 -5.22 -3.74
CA ALA A 170 -21.09 -5.47 -2.77
C ALA A 170 -22.38 -6.01 -3.41
N GLN A 171 -22.54 -5.92 -4.73
CA GLN A 171 -23.65 -6.55 -5.47
C GLN A 171 -23.37 -8.03 -5.77
N VAL A 172 -22.10 -8.44 -5.77
CA VAL A 172 -21.68 -9.82 -6.08
C VAL A 172 -21.35 -10.61 -4.81
N LEU A 173 -20.73 -9.94 -3.84
CA LEU A 173 -20.29 -10.56 -2.58
C LEU A 173 -21.43 -10.51 -1.55
N PRO A 174 -21.55 -11.53 -0.69
CA PRO A 174 -22.52 -11.55 0.42
C PRO A 174 -22.04 -10.68 1.60
N LEU A 175 -21.65 -9.44 1.30
CA LEU A 175 -21.07 -8.50 2.25
C LEU A 175 -21.67 -7.11 2.04
N SER A 176 -21.85 -6.38 3.16
CA SER A 176 -22.22 -4.97 3.07
C SER A 176 -21.14 -4.13 2.41
N TYR A 177 -21.53 -2.97 1.86
CA TYR A 177 -20.61 -2.09 1.17
C TYR A 177 -19.38 -1.71 2.00
N GLN A 178 -19.59 -1.30 3.26
CA GLN A 178 -18.50 -1.04 4.21
C GLN A 178 -17.58 -2.26 4.41
N ASN A 179 -18.12 -3.49 4.42
CA ASN A 179 -17.33 -4.71 4.56
C ASN A 179 -16.53 -5.04 3.29
N CYS A 180 -17.06 -4.72 2.11
CA CYS A 180 -16.29 -4.81 0.86
C CYS A 180 -15.09 -3.87 0.84
N VAL A 181 -15.09 -2.74 1.55
CA VAL A 181 -13.89 -1.88 1.64
C VAL A 181 -12.92 -2.38 2.72
N THR A 182 -13.45 -2.83 3.85
CA THR A 182 -12.65 -3.04 5.08
C THR A 182 -12.17 -4.49 5.31
N ARG A 183 -12.75 -5.49 4.63
CA ARG A 183 -12.34 -6.90 4.74
C ARG A 183 -11.30 -7.24 3.66
N GLY A 184 -10.33 -8.08 3.99
CA GLY A 184 -9.34 -8.56 3.02
C GLY A 184 -9.94 -9.50 1.98
N ASN A 185 -9.28 -9.63 0.82
CA ASN A 185 -9.81 -10.41 -0.32
C ASN A 185 -10.05 -11.89 0.02
N ALA A 186 -9.17 -12.53 0.79
CA ALA A 186 -9.36 -13.92 1.20
C ALA A 186 -10.66 -14.12 2.01
N THR A 187 -11.01 -13.18 2.89
CA THR A 187 -12.30 -13.20 3.61
C THR A 187 -13.50 -13.01 2.68
N ARG A 188 -13.35 -12.22 1.61
CA ARG A 188 -14.42 -12.02 0.61
C ARG A 188 -14.65 -13.29 -0.20
N ILE A 189 -13.58 -13.94 -0.64
CA ILE A 189 -13.62 -15.24 -1.32
C ILE A 189 -14.28 -16.29 -0.41
N ASP A 190 -13.88 -16.33 0.87
CA ASP A 190 -14.48 -17.22 1.85
C ASP A 190 -15.99 -17.01 1.99
N ALA A 191 -16.40 -15.76 2.15
CA ALA A 191 -17.81 -15.41 2.31
C ALA A 191 -18.64 -15.84 1.10
N LEU A 192 -18.10 -15.65 -0.11
CA LEU A 192 -18.75 -16.08 -1.35
C LEU A 192 -18.87 -17.61 -1.43
N LEU A 193 -17.81 -18.36 -1.15
CA LEU A 193 -17.84 -19.82 -1.12
C LEU A 193 -18.83 -20.35 -0.08
N CYS A 194 -18.78 -19.82 1.13
CA CYS A 194 -19.69 -20.20 2.21
C CYS A 194 -21.16 -19.93 1.83
N ALA A 195 -21.45 -18.76 1.24
CA ALA A 195 -22.80 -18.45 0.78
C ALA A 195 -23.28 -19.42 -0.31
N GLU A 196 -22.45 -19.73 -1.30
CA GLU A 196 -22.79 -20.66 -2.38
C GLU A 196 -23.03 -22.10 -1.86
N TYR A 197 -22.29 -22.54 -0.86
CA TYR A 197 -22.52 -23.82 -0.17
C TYR A 197 -23.86 -23.84 0.57
N LEU A 198 -24.14 -22.79 1.36
CA LEU A 198 -25.38 -22.67 2.11
C LEU A 198 -26.60 -22.59 1.18
N LEU A 199 -26.52 -21.86 0.07
CA LEU A 199 -27.57 -21.80 -0.95
C LEU A 199 -27.87 -23.16 -1.58
N ARG A 200 -26.88 -24.06 -1.63
CA ARG A 200 -27.03 -25.44 -2.13
C ARG A 200 -27.35 -26.45 -1.02
N ASN A 201 -27.64 -25.97 0.20
CA ASN A 201 -27.86 -26.81 1.39
C ASN A 201 -26.71 -27.80 1.65
N ALA A 202 -25.48 -27.41 1.31
CA ALA A 202 -24.28 -28.22 1.53
C ALA A 202 -23.58 -27.84 2.85
N ALA A 203 -22.98 -28.84 3.50
CA ALA A 203 -22.22 -28.63 4.73
C ALA A 203 -20.89 -27.91 4.44
N LEU A 204 -20.53 -26.95 5.30
CA LEU A 204 -19.22 -26.31 5.26
C LEU A 204 -18.15 -27.25 5.85
N PRO A 205 -16.96 -27.34 5.24
CA PRO A 205 -15.87 -28.13 5.77
C PRO A 205 -15.19 -27.46 6.96
N SER A 206 -14.36 -28.22 7.66
CA SER A 206 -13.43 -27.68 8.66
C SER A 206 -12.13 -27.22 7.99
N PRO A 207 -11.59 -26.03 8.35
CA PRO A 207 -10.33 -25.55 7.80
C PRO A 207 -9.16 -26.43 8.23
N GLN A 208 -8.16 -26.55 7.35
CA GLN A 208 -6.86 -27.15 7.65
C GLN A 208 -6.09 -26.31 8.67
N ALA A 209 -5.26 -26.98 9.48
CA ALA A 209 -4.36 -26.32 10.41
C ALA A 209 -3.29 -25.50 9.66
N PRO A 210 -2.92 -24.30 10.16
CA PRO A 210 -1.91 -23.48 9.51
C PRO A 210 -0.55 -24.17 9.41
N ARG A 211 0.05 -24.15 8.22
CA ARG A 211 1.42 -24.62 7.99
C ARG A 211 2.18 -23.71 7.02
N THR A 212 3.50 -23.79 7.06
CA THR A 212 4.36 -23.19 6.04
C THR A 212 4.41 -24.09 4.80
N PHE A 213 4.62 -23.48 3.65
CA PHE A 213 4.79 -24.15 2.36
C PHE A 213 5.69 -23.30 1.46
N GLN A 214 6.28 -23.90 0.43
CA GLN A 214 7.17 -23.21 -0.48
C GLN A 214 6.41 -22.26 -1.42
N GLY A 215 6.87 -21.00 -1.48
CA GLY A 215 6.30 -19.96 -2.34
C GLY A 215 6.71 -20.05 -3.82
N GLY A 216 6.46 -18.96 -4.56
CA GLY A 216 6.88 -18.80 -5.95
C GLY A 216 8.40 -18.73 -6.14
N LEU A 217 8.85 -18.83 -7.39
CA LEU A 217 10.27 -18.72 -7.75
C LEU A 217 10.68 -17.25 -7.84
N THR A 218 11.75 -16.90 -7.15
CA THR A 218 12.33 -15.55 -7.20
C THR A 218 13.84 -15.69 -7.24
N GLU A 219 14.48 -15.17 -8.28
CA GLU A 219 15.91 -15.38 -8.51
C GLU A 219 16.51 -14.16 -9.20
N ALA A 220 17.58 -13.61 -8.62
CA ALA A 220 18.47 -12.69 -9.32
C ALA A 220 19.60 -13.50 -9.95
N THR A 221 19.52 -13.75 -11.25
CA THR A 221 20.57 -14.48 -11.96
C THR A 221 21.79 -13.58 -12.20
N ARG A 222 21.60 -12.25 -12.26
CA ARG A 222 22.69 -11.29 -12.44
C ARG A 222 22.47 -10.01 -11.64
N THR A 223 23.56 -9.29 -11.37
CA THR A 223 23.55 -8.00 -10.67
C THR A 223 24.34 -6.97 -11.47
N GLY A 224 24.00 -5.70 -11.31
CA GLY A 224 24.62 -4.57 -12.02
C GLY A 224 23.66 -3.86 -12.97
N LEU A 225 24.22 -3.08 -13.89
CA LEU A 225 23.49 -2.27 -14.87
C LEU A 225 23.33 -3.03 -16.19
N PHE A 226 22.09 -3.14 -16.67
CA PHE A 226 21.71 -3.75 -17.94
C PHE A 226 20.98 -2.70 -18.80
N LYS A 227 21.15 -2.79 -20.12
CA LYS A 227 20.49 -1.92 -21.11
C LYS A 227 19.56 -2.73 -21.98
N ASN A 228 18.52 -2.10 -22.52
CA ASN A 228 17.51 -2.74 -23.36
C ASN A 228 16.91 -3.98 -22.68
N VAL A 229 16.25 -3.76 -21.54
CA VAL A 229 15.68 -4.84 -20.73
C VAL A 229 14.22 -5.02 -21.07
N TRP A 230 13.83 -6.24 -21.41
CA TRP A 230 12.48 -6.63 -21.70
C TRP A 230 11.90 -7.39 -20.51
N HIS A 231 10.61 -7.23 -20.28
CA HIS A 231 9.87 -7.97 -19.28
C HIS A 231 8.79 -8.81 -19.96
N ILE A 232 8.77 -10.10 -19.63
CA ILE A 232 7.71 -11.02 -20.04
C ILE A 232 7.05 -11.60 -18.80
N ASP A 233 5.73 -11.44 -18.70
CA ASP A 233 4.91 -11.86 -17.57
C ASP A 233 3.96 -12.97 -17.97
N VAL A 234 3.70 -13.92 -17.06
CA VAL A 234 2.64 -14.90 -17.23
C VAL A 234 1.34 -14.34 -16.69
N ARG A 235 0.38 -14.09 -17.60
CA ARG A 235 -0.91 -13.46 -17.29
C ARG A 235 -1.65 -14.23 -16.19
N SER A 236 -1.72 -13.62 -15.00
CA SER A 236 -2.39 -14.18 -13.83
C SER A 236 -1.95 -15.63 -13.56
N LEU A 237 -0.62 -15.87 -13.51
CA LEU A 237 -0.01 -17.21 -13.40
C LEU A 237 -0.80 -18.21 -12.53
N TYR A 238 -1.01 -17.90 -11.25
CA TYR A 238 -1.66 -18.86 -10.35
C TYR A 238 -3.15 -19.10 -10.65
N PRO A 239 -4.00 -18.08 -10.84
CA PRO A 239 -5.35 -18.28 -11.38
C PRO A 239 -5.38 -19.12 -12.67
N SER A 240 -4.48 -18.86 -13.61
CA SER A 240 -4.40 -19.57 -14.90
C SER A 240 -4.02 -21.05 -14.69
N ILE A 241 -3.06 -21.35 -13.80
CA ILE A 241 -2.71 -22.72 -13.39
C ILE A 241 -3.92 -23.44 -12.77
N ILE A 242 -4.62 -22.79 -11.84
CA ILE A 242 -5.78 -23.38 -11.15
C ILE A 242 -6.85 -23.77 -12.18
N LEU A 243 -7.14 -22.89 -13.13
CA LEU A 243 -8.14 -23.13 -14.18
C LEU A 243 -7.68 -24.18 -15.19
N ALA A 244 -6.45 -24.07 -15.71
CA ALA A 244 -5.92 -25.00 -16.71
C ALA A 244 -5.82 -26.44 -16.19
N ARG A 245 -5.54 -26.62 -14.90
CA ARG A 245 -5.48 -27.95 -14.26
C ARG A 245 -6.77 -28.37 -13.57
N ASN A 246 -7.82 -27.56 -13.64
CA ASN A 246 -9.09 -27.80 -12.95
C ASN A 246 -8.94 -28.04 -11.43
N PHE A 247 -7.95 -27.41 -10.81
CA PHE A 247 -7.68 -27.58 -9.38
C PHE A 247 -8.80 -27.00 -8.53
N THR A 248 -9.13 -27.71 -7.46
CA THR A 248 -10.11 -27.30 -6.46
C THR A 248 -9.62 -27.74 -5.08
N PRO A 249 -9.87 -26.99 -4.00
CA PRO A 249 -9.52 -27.42 -2.65
C PRO A 249 -10.09 -28.81 -2.38
N ALA A 250 -9.33 -29.66 -1.67
CA ALA A 250 -9.77 -31.02 -1.39
C ALA A 250 -11.08 -31.08 -0.57
N SER A 251 -11.36 -30.05 0.22
CA SER A 251 -12.58 -29.88 1.00
C SER A 251 -13.75 -29.30 0.20
N ASP A 252 -13.51 -28.82 -1.03
CA ASP A 252 -14.54 -28.26 -1.90
C ASP A 252 -15.18 -29.35 -2.77
N ASN A 253 -16.09 -30.12 -2.16
CA ASN A 253 -16.81 -31.23 -2.79
C ASN A 253 -17.71 -30.80 -3.97
N LEU A 254 -18.12 -29.52 -4.02
CA LEU A 254 -18.95 -28.96 -5.08
C LEU A 254 -18.11 -28.33 -6.21
N ALA A 255 -16.79 -28.32 -6.07
CA ALA A 255 -15.85 -27.66 -6.97
C ALA A 255 -16.18 -26.19 -7.25
N LEU A 256 -16.82 -25.49 -6.31
CA LEU A 256 -17.26 -24.09 -6.50
C LEU A 256 -16.08 -23.12 -6.62
N PHE A 257 -14.95 -23.42 -5.98
CA PHE A 257 -13.74 -22.60 -6.02
C PHE A 257 -13.29 -22.29 -7.44
N ARG A 258 -13.16 -23.31 -8.29
CA ARG A 258 -12.74 -23.12 -9.69
C ARG A 258 -13.81 -22.45 -10.55
N HIS A 259 -15.09 -22.76 -10.32
CA HIS A 259 -16.19 -22.19 -11.11
C HIS A 259 -16.35 -20.69 -10.82
N ILE A 260 -16.28 -20.31 -9.55
CA ILE A 260 -16.30 -18.89 -9.15
C ILE A 260 -15.08 -18.18 -9.74
N LEU A 261 -13.89 -18.76 -9.64
CA LEU A 261 -12.68 -18.19 -10.24
C LEU A 261 -12.83 -17.95 -11.74
N ALA A 262 -13.37 -18.93 -12.48
CA ALA A 262 -13.63 -18.81 -13.91
C ALA A 262 -14.64 -17.68 -14.22
N ASN A 263 -15.77 -17.65 -13.50
CA ASN A 263 -16.80 -16.63 -13.70
C ASN A 263 -16.27 -15.21 -13.41
N LEU A 264 -15.47 -15.04 -12.35
CA LEU A 264 -14.87 -13.74 -12.03
C LEU A 264 -13.85 -13.31 -13.08
N ARG A 265 -13.07 -14.26 -13.63
CA ARG A 265 -12.15 -13.99 -14.75
C ARG A 265 -12.91 -13.56 -15.99
N ASP A 266 -13.97 -14.27 -16.37
CA ASP A 266 -14.75 -13.96 -17.56
C ASP A 266 -15.46 -12.61 -17.42
N PHE A 267 -15.99 -12.29 -16.23
CA PHE A 267 -16.50 -10.95 -15.90
C PHE A 267 -15.43 -9.87 -16.07
N ARG A 268 -14.21 -10.11 -15.57
CA ARG A 268 -13.09 -9.16 -15.72
C ARG A 268 -12.73 -8.95 -17.19
N LEU A 269 -12.72 -10.01 -18.01
CA LEU A 269 -12.45 -9.91 -19.45
C LEU A 269 -13.52 -9.05 -20.14
N ALA A 270 -14.80 -9.30 -19.84
CA ALA A 270 -15.89 -8.47 -20.35
C ALA A 270 -15.75 -7.00 -19.93
N ALA A 271 -15.36 -6.72 -18.68
CA ALA A 271 -15.09 -5.36 -18.22
C ALA A 271 -13.89 -4.70 -18.92
N LYS A 272 -12.83 -5.47 -19.22
CA LYS A 272 -11.66 -4.99 -19.98
C LYS A 272 -12.04 -4.64 -21.43
N ASP A 273 -12.89 -5.45 -22.06
CA ASP A 273 -13.38 -5.18 -23.41
C ASP A 273 -14.34 -3.98 -23.44
N ALA A 274 -15.22 -3.87 -22.43
CA ALA A 274 -16.05 -2.69 -22.24
C ALA A 274 -15.20 -1.42 -22.07
N GLN A 275 -14.11 -1.47 -21.28
CA GLN A 275 -13.19 -0.34 -21.12
C GLN A 275 -12.59 0.14 -22.45
N ARG A 276 -12.20 -0.80 -23.33
CA ARG A 276 -11.61 -0.48 -24.64
C ARG A 276 -12.60 0.27 -25.54
N GLN A 277 -13.88 -0.08 -25.44
CA GLN A 277 -14.97 0.45 -26.26
C GLN A 277 -15.66 1.67 -25.64
N ALA A 278 -15.47 1.92 -24.34
CA ALA A 278 -16.15 2.95 -23.58
C ALA A 278 -15.72 4.38 -23.96
N ALA A 279 -16.65 5.33 -23.78
CA ALA A 279 -16.36 6.76 -23.87
C ALA A 279 -15.38 7.18 -22.75
N PRO A 280 -14.59 8.27 -22.91
CA PRO A 280 -13.59 8.70 -21.92
C PRO A 280 -14.12 8.78 -20.48
N ALA A 281 -15.34 9.27 -20.28
CA ALA A 281 -15.97 9.39 -18.96
C ALA A 281 -16.29 8.04 -18.30
N GLU A 282 -16.44 6.96 -19.08
CA GLU A 282 -16.74 5.61 -18.59
C GLU A 282 -15.50 4.72 -18.54
N LYS A 283 -14.40 5.11 -19.20
CA LYS A 283 -13.15 4.34 -19.19
C LYS A 283 -12.58 4.18 -17.79
N ASP A 284 -12.66 5.21 -16.95
CA ASP A 284 -12.18 5.16 -15.58
C ASP A 284 -13.01 4.20 -14.73
N HIS A 285 -14.33 4.20 -14.94
CA HIS A 285 -15.24 3.27 -14.29
C HIS A 285 -14.89 1.81 -14.61
N TRP A 286 -14.79 1.45 -15.90
CA TRP A 286 -14.44 0.10 -16.33
C TRP A 286 -13.01 -0.28 -15.94
N GLY A 287 -12.09 0.68 -15.98
CA GLY A 287 -10.70 0.50 -15.53
C GLY A 287 -10.61 0.15 -14.05
N ALA A 288 -11.32 0.89 -13.20
CA ALA A 288 -11.41 0.61 -11.77
C ALA A 288 -12.05 -0.77 -11.51
N LEU A 289 -13.10 -1.11 -12.25
CA LEU A 289 -13.78 -2.41 -12.13
C LEU A 289 -12.86 -3.58 -12.48
N GLN A 290 -12.23 -3.58 -13.66
CA GLN A 290 -11.36 -4.68 -14.07
C GLN A 290 -10.13 -4.81 -13.14
N ASN A 291 -9.58 -3.69 -12.64
CA ASN A 291 -8.46 -3.70 -11.68
C ASN A 291 -8.88 -4.31 -10.32
N SER A 292 -10.05 -3.91 -9.81
CA SER A 292 -10.57 -4.41 -8.54
C SER A 292 -10.78 -5.93 -8.59
N PHE A 293 -11.31 -6.45 -9.70
CA PHE A 293 -11.47 -7.89 -9.92
C PHE A 293 -10.15 -8.60 -10.21
N LYS A 294 -9.16 -7.97 -10.88
CA LYS A 294 -7.80 -8.52 -11.03
C LYS A 294 -7.21 -8.87 -9.66
N ILE A 295 -7.34 -7.95 -8.70
CA ILE A 295 -6.84 -8.11 -7.33
C ILE A 295 -7.58 -9.26 -6.62
N LEU A 296 -8.91 -9.32 -6.75
CA LEU A 296 -9.72 -10.40 -6.16
C LEU A 296 -9.36 -11.78 -6.75
N ILE A 297 -9.24 -11.88 -8.07
CA ILE A 297 -8.87 -13.10 -8.81
C ILE A 297 -7.48 -13.57 -8.38
N ASN A 298 -6.49 -12.69 -8.37
CA ASN A 298 -5.13 -13.04 -7.93
C ASN A 298 -5.08 -13.48 -6.45
N SER A 299 -6.07 -13.09 -5.64
CA SER A 299 -6.18 -13.49 -4.24
C SER A 299 -6.73 -14.92 -4.04
N PHE A 300 -7.22 -15.62 -5.07
CA PHE A 300 -7.64 -17.03 -4.95
C PHE A 300 -6.50 -17.94 -4.54
N TYR A 301 -5.31 -17.72 -5.09
CA TYR A 301 -4.12 -18.45 -4.64
C TYR A 301 -3.81 -18.15 -3.16
N GLY A 302 -3.80 -16.87 -2.78
CA GLY A 302 -3.56 -16.45 -1.39
C GLY A 302 -4.59 -17.02 -0.40
N TYR A 303 -5.83 -17.23 -0.84
CA TYR A 303 -6.88 -17.86 -0.05
C TYR A 303 -6.53 -19.31 0.35
N LEU A 304 -5.87 -20.08 -0.52
CA LEU A 304 -5.48 -21.47 -0.21
C LEU A 304 -4.56 -21.56 1.02
N GLY A 305 -3.73 -20.54 1.26
CA GLY A 305 -2.87 -20.44 2.44
C GLY A 305 -3.49 -19.68 3.63
N PHE A 306 -4.73 -19.20 3.49
CA PHE A 306 -5.38 -18.37 4.51
C PHE A 306 -5.90 -19.22 5.67
N ALA A 307 -5.27 -19.07 6.84
CA ALA A 307 -5.59 -19.86 8.05
C ALA A 307 -7.06 -19.80 8.49
N GLN A 308 -7.76 -18.69 8.23
CA GLN A 308 -9.17 -18.52 8.61
C GLN A 308 -10.13 -18.88 7.45
N GLY A 309 -9.61 -19.32 6.30
CA GLY A 309 -10.42 -19.72 5.16
C GLY A 309 -11.02 -21.10 5.40
N THR A 310 -12.34 -21.20 5.29
CA THR A 310 -13.13 -22.42 5.46
C THR A 310 -12.68 -23.54 4.52
N PHE A 311 -12.33 -23.18 3.28
CA PHE A 311 -11.85 -24.07 2.21
C PHE A 311 -10.34 -23.91 1.94
N ASN A 312 -9.56 -23.53 2.95
CA ASN A 312 -8.11 -23.45 2.78
C ASN A 312 -7.52 -24.83 2.39
N ASP A 313 -6.44 -24.80 1.61
CA ASP A 313 -5.77 -26.03 1.18
C ASP A 313 -4.29 -25.75 0.89
N TYR A 314 -3.46 -25.97 1.91
CA TYR A 314 -2.03 -25.74 1.84
C TYR A 314 -1.34 -26.69 0.84
N ASN A 315 -1.87 -27.90 0.65
CA ASN A 315 -1.34 -28.87 -0.32
C ASN A 315 -1.63 -28.40 -1.75
N MET A 316 -2.83 -27.87 -2.00
CA MET A 316 -3.14 -27.27 -3.29
C MET A 316 -2.29 -26.02 -3.55
N ALA A 317 -2.10 -25.16 -2.54
CA ALA A 317 -1.23 -23.98 -2.67
C ALA A 317 0.19 -24.36 -3.11
N GLU A 318 0.75 -25.41 -2.52
CA GLU A 318 2.08 -25.94 -2.85
C GLU A 318 2.15 -26.56 -4.25
N LYS A 319 1.09 -27.26 -4.69
CA LYS A 319 1.00 -27.77 -6.08
C LYS A 319 0.94 -26.65 -7.10
N VAL A 320 0.16 -25.59 -6.81
CA VAL A 320 0.05 -24.41 -7.69
C VAL A 320 1.41 -23.70 -7.78
N THR A 321 2.12 -23.52 -6.66
CA THR A 321 3.47 -22.91 -6.72
C THR A 321 4.47 -23.80 -7.43
N ALA A 322 4.45 -25.11 -7.21
CA ALA A 322 5.34 -26.04 -7.91
C ALA A 322 5.22 -25.92 -9.43
N GLN A 323 4.00 -25.91 -9.96
CA GLN A 323 3.76 -25.70 -11.38
C GLN A 323 4.17 -24.31 -11.86
N GLY A 324 3.96 -23.27 -11.05
CA GLY A 324 4.44 -21.92 -11.36
C GLY A 324 5.97 -21.89 -11.50
N ARG A 325 6.70 -22.58 -10.61
CA ARG A 325 8.16 -22.70 -10.69
C ARG A 325 8.59 -23.47 -11.94
N GLU A 326 7.92 -24.57 -12.29
CA GLU A 326 8.20 -25.35 -13.50
C GLU A 326 8.03 -24.51 -14.79
N ILE A 327 6.94 -23.74 -14.88
CA ILE A 327 6.67 -22.84 -16.02
C ILE A 327 7.77 -21.79 -16.13
N LEU A 328 8.09 -21.09 -15.04
CA LEU A 328 9.09 -20.04 -15.06
C LEU A 328 10.51 -20.56 -15.34
N SER A 329 10.87 -21.73 -14.81
CA SER A 329 12.13 -22.39 -15.14
C SER A 329 12.20 -22.76 -16.63
N SER A 330 11.11 -23.26 -17.21
CA SER A 330 11.05 -23.59 -18.64
C SER A 330 11.22 -22.33 -19.51
N MET A 331 10.57 -21.22 -19.13
CA MET A 331 10.73 -19.93 -19.79
C MET A 331 12.18 -19.42 -19.70
N LYS A 332 12.79 -19.50 -18.51
CA LYS A 332 14.19 -19.11 -18.29
C LYS A 332 15.13 -19.90 -19.19
N GLU A 333 15.04 -21.22 -19.17
CA GLU A 333 15.88 -22.11 -19.98
C GLU A 333 15.71 -21.82 -21.47
N HIS A 334 14.47 -21.62 -21.93
CA HIS A 334 14.20 -21.29 -23.32
C HIS A 334 14.80 -19.94 -23.73
N LEU A 335 14.61 -18.90 -22.92
CA LEU A 335 15.22 -17.57 -23.13
C LEU A 335 16.75 -17.67 -23.21
N GLN A 336 17.38 -18.43 -22.32
CA GLN A 336 18.83 -18.66 -22.34
C GLN A 336 19.27 -19.40 -23.63
N ASN A 337 18.51 -20.40 -24.07
CA ASN A 337 18.81 -21.19 -25.27
C ASN A 337 18.75 -20.37 -26.57
N ILE A 338 17.85 -19.38 -26.64
CA ILE A 338 17.78 -18.46 -27.79
C ILE A 338 18.75 -17.28 -27.67
N GLY A 339 19.64 -17.28 -26.67
CA GLY A 339 20.71 -16.28 -26.50
C GLY A 339 20.32 -15.05 -25.69
N ALA A 340 19.15 -15.03 -25.04
CA ALA A 340 18.75 -13.93 -24.17
C ALA A 340 19.53 -13.94 -22.85
N GLN A 341 19.83 -12.76 -22.32
CA GLN A 341 20.48 -12.60 -21.03
C GLN A 341 19.42 -12.43 -19.94
N VAL A 342 19.06 -13.51 -19.26
CA VAL A 342 18.16 -13.45 -18.09
C VAL A 342 18.83 -12.71 -16.92
N ILE A 343 18.10 -11.77 -16.33
CA ILE A 343 18.58 -10.88 -15.26
C ILE A 343 17.91 -11.22 -13.92
N GLU A 344 16.58 -11.18 -13.89
CA GLU A 344 15.75 -11.34 -12.68
C GLU A 344 14.49 -12.13 -13.01
N MET A 345 14.06 -12.99 -12.10
CA MET A 345 12.76 -13.65 -12.12
C MET A 345 11.98 -13.26 -10.87
N ASP A 346 10.77 -12.73 -11.03
CA ASP A 346 9.93 -12.28 -9.93
C ASP A 346 8.54 -12.92 -9.98
N THR A 347 8.40 -14.12 -9.39
CA THR A 347 7.13 -14.82 -9.09
C THR A 347 6.26 -15.25 -10.28
N ASP A 348 6.02 -14.37 -11.24
CA ASP A 348 5.19 -14.51 -12.44
C ASP A 348 5.85 -13.95 -13.71
N GLY A 349 6.92 -13.16 -13.61
CA GLY A 349 7.62 -12.59 -14.77
C GLY A 349 9.15 -12.76 -14.77
N ILE A 350 9.74 -12.50 -15.94
CA ILE A 350 11.19 -12.57 -16.19
C ILE A 350 11.67 -11.28 -16.86
N TYR A 351 12.69 -10.65 -16.27
CA TYR A 351 13.46 -9.57 -16.87
C TYR A 351 14.68 -10.12 -17.59
N PHE A 352 14.89 -9.72 -18.84
CA PHE A 352 16.01 -10.18 -19.65
C PHE A 352 16.42 -9.15 -20.70
N THR A 353 17.68 -9.19 -21.13
CA THR A 353 18.12 -8.51 -22.35
C THR A 353 17.87 -9.45 -23.54
N PRO A 354 17.15 -9.03 -24.59
CA PRO A 354 16.91 -9.89 -25.75
C PRO A 354 18.21 -10.15 -26.53
N PRO A 355 18.26 -11.22 -27.35
CA PRO A 355 19.34 -11.47 -28.30
C PRO A 355 19.54 -10.28 -29.25
N ALA A 356 20.78 -10.05 -29.72
CA ALA A 356 21.11 -8.92 -30.59
C ALA A 356 20.40 -8.95 -31.95
N ASP A 357 20.00 -10.13 -32.41
CA ASP A 357 19.27 -10.40 -33.65
C ASP A 357 17.74 -10.41 -33.47
N CYS A 358 17.24 -10.19 -32.24
CA CYS A 358 15.81 -10.10 -31.99
C CYS A 358 15.24 -8.82 -32.60
N SER A 359 14.36 -8.98 -33.59
CA SER A 359 13.82 -7.88 -34.40
C SER A 359 12.42 -7.42 -33.98
N SER A 360 11.68 -8.19 -33.17
CA SER A 360 10.32 -7.85 -32.75
C SER A 360 9.93 -8.48 -31.40
N SER A 361 9.26 -7.71 -30.56
CA SER A 361 8.65 -8.17 -29.30
C SER A 361 7.60 -9.25 -29.54
N GLU A 362 6.81 -9.13 -30.61
CA GLU A 362 5.78 -10.11 -30.96
C GLU A 362 6.37 -11.48 -31.28
N SER A 363 7.51 -11.51 -32.00
CA SER A 363 8.21 -12.77 -32.29
C SER A 363 8.76 -13.41 -31.03
N MET A 364 9.24 -12.62 -30.07
CA MET A 364 9.71 -13.11 -28.77
C MET A 364 8.56 -13.69 -27.95
N GLU A 365 7.44 -12.97 -27.86
CA GLU A 365 6.24 -13.44 -27.17
C GLU A 365 5.73 -14.77 -27.76
N GLN A 366 5.63 -14.87 -29.10
CA GLN A 366 5.21 -16.11 -29.77
C GLN A 366 6.15 -17.29 -29.49
N THR A 367 7.47 -17.01 -29.47
CA THR A 367 8.50 -18.01 -29.23
C THR A 367 8.39 -18.57 -27.80
N VAL A 368 8.23 -17.69 -26.80
CA VAL A 368 8.00 -18.13 -25.41
C VAL A 368 6.62 -18.78 -25.25
N GLN A 369 5.57 -18.23 -25.87
CA GLN A 369 4.21 -18.80 -25.80
C GLN A 369 4.16 -20.24 -26.35
N SER A 370 4.99 -20.57 -27.33
CA SER A 370 5.03 -21.91 -27.96
C SER A 370 5.45 -23.04 -27.03
N ILE A 371 6.19 -22.74 -25.96
CA ILE A 371 6.65 -23.73 -24.97
C ILE A 371 5.68 -23.89 -23.79
N LEU A 372 4.67 -23.03 -23.68
CA LEU A 372 3.78 -23.00 -22.52
C LEU A 372 2.65 -24.03 -22.64
N PRO A 373 2.20 -24.60 -21.51
CA PRO A 373 1.08 -25.52 -21.52
C PRO A 373 -0.23 -24.80 -21.90
N PRO A 374 -1.22 -25.52 -22.48
CA PRO A 374 -2.52 -24.94 -22.82
C PRO A 374 -3.20 -24.25 -21.63
N GLY A 375 -3.76 -23.06 -21.88
CA GLY A 375 -4.41 -22.24 -20.85
C GLY A 375 -3.47 -21.34 -20.04
N ILE A 376 -2.16 -21.37 -20.33
CA ILE A 376 -1.18 -20.42 -19.80
C ILE A 376 -0.75 -19.46 -20.91
N GLU A 377 -0.91 -18.17 -20.65
CA GLU A 377 -0.58 -17.10 -21.59
C GLU A 377 0.54 -16.23 -21.04
N VAL A 378 1.47 -15.84 -21.90
CA VAL A 378 2.46 -14.81 -21.62
C VAL A 378 2.13 -13.51 -22.33
N GLU A 379 2.63 -12.42 -21.79
CA GLU A 379 2.59 -11.09 -22.40
C GLU A 379 3.94 -10.42 -22.20
N LEU A 380 4.50 -9.90 -23.28
CA LEU A 380 5.61 -8.97 -23.20
C LEU A 380 5.03 -7.58 -22.91
N ASP A 381 4.94 -7.25 -21.63
CA ASP A 381 4.17 -6.11 -21.15
C ASP A 381 4.97 -4.81 -21.10
N ALA A 382 6.30 -4.88 -21.02
CA ALA A 382 7.16 -3.71 -20.92
C ALA A 382 8.57 -3.89 -21.49
N THR A 383 9.11 -2.80 -22.00
CA THR A 383 10.52 -2.63 -22.34
C THR A 383 11.09 -1.44 -21.59
N TYR A 384 12.34 -1.56 -21.15
CA TYR A 384 13.03 -0.57 -20.34
C TYR A 384 14.38 -0.23 -20.96
N PRO A 385 14.66 1.06 -21.23
CA PRO A 385 15.99 1.49 -21.67
C PRO A 385 17.14 0.97 -20.80
N ALA A 386 16.95 0.92 -19.48
CA ALA A 386 17.93 0.39 -18.55
C ALA A 386 17.30 -0.20 -17.28
N MET A 387 18.01 -1.16 -16.68
CA MET A 387 17.69 -1.75 -15.38
C MET A 387 18.96 -1.83 -14.53
N TYR A 388 18.84 -1.53 -13.24
CA TYR A 388 19.85 -1.85 -12.24
C TYR A 388 19.32 -2.98 -11.35
N ALA A 389 19.94 -4.15 -11.40
CA ALA A 389 19.59 -5.30 -10.58
C ALA A 389 20.56 -5.44 -9.40
N TYR A 390 20.05 -5.54 -8.17
CA TYR A 390 20.88 -5.62 -6.96
C TYR A 390 20.80 -7.00 -6.29
N LYS A 391 19.59 -7.43 -5.94
CA LYS A 391 19.28 -8.74 -5.33
C LYS A 391 17.89 -9.15 -5.78
N SER A 392 17.50 -10.39 -5.53
CA SER A 392 16.15 -10.82 -5.93
C SER A 392 15.08 -9.93 -5.30
N LYS A 393 14.11 -9.50 -6.13
CA LYS A 393 13.08 -8.49 -5.85
C LYS A 393 13.60 -7.08 -5.53
N ASN A 394 14.85 -6.77 -5.82
CA ASN A 394 15.47 -5.48 -5.54
C ASN A 394 16.17 -4.95 -6.80
N TYR A 395 15.46 -4.10 -7.54
CA TYR A 395 15.90 -3.55 -8.81
C TYR A 395 15.33 -2.15 -9.05
N ALA A 396 15.93 -1.42 -9.98
CA ALA A 396 15.43 -0.14 -10.47
C ALA A 396 15.33 -0.16 -12.00
N LEU A 397 14.26 0.40 -12.55
CA LEU A 397 13.92 0.41 -13.97
C LEU A 397 13.83 1.86 -14.45
N LEU A 398 14.37 2.13 -15.64
CA LEU A 398 14.17 3.38 -16.36
C LEU A 398 13.13 3.15 -17.43
N ASP A 399 12.05 3.92 -17.46
CA ASP A 399 11.06 3.88 -18.52
C ASP A 399 11.39 4.84 -19.69
N ASP A 400 10.63 4.74 -20.77
CA ASP A 400 10.81 5.58 -21.98
C ASP A 400 10.50 7.07 -21.72
N ALA A 401 9.77 7.40 -20.65
CA ALA A 401 9.52 8.78 -20.24
C ALA A 401 10.70 9.37 -19.44
N GLY A 402 11.73 8.59 -19.14
CA GLY A 402 12.89 9.01 -18.35
C GLY A 402 12.67 8.93 -16.84
N THR A 403 11.60 8.27 -16.40
CA THR A 403 11.26 8.09 -14.98
C THR A 403 11.89 6.83 -14.43
N VAL A 404 12.40 6.91 -13.19
CA VAL A 404 13.04 5.79 -12.50
C VAL A 404 12.10 5.16 -11.48
N HIS A 405 11.76 3.90 -11.71
CA HIS A 405 10.93 3.08 -10.83
C HIS A 405 11.82 2.18 -9.98
N ILE A 406 11.73 2.29 -8.66
CA ILE A 406 12.55 1.51 -7.71
C ILE A 406 11.68 0.48 -7.00
N THR A 407 12.11 -0.78 -7.04
CA THR A 407 11.43 -1.93 -6.44
C THR A 407 12.32 -2.60 -5.40
N GLY A 408 11.70 -3.07 -4.31
CA GLY A 408 12.36 -3.90 -3.31
C GLY A 408 12.70 -3.18 -2.00
N ALA A 409 12.59 -3.92 -0.89
CA ALA A 409 12.83 -3.38 0.44
C ALA A 409 14.27 -2.89 0.66
N ALA A 410 15.27 -3.46 -0.02
CA ALA A 410 16.66 -3.02 0.10
C ALA A 410 16.92 -1.65 -0.55
N LEU A 411 16.11 -1.28 -1.56
CA LEU A 411 16.26 -0.03 -2.32
C LEU A 411 15.18 1.03 -1.99
N LYS A 412 13.99 0.61 -1.52
CA LYS A 412 12.85 1.51 -1.22
C LYS A 412 12.39 1.43 0.24
N SER A 413 13.25 1.03 1.18
CA SER A 413 12.86 0.96 2.60
C SER A 413 12.41 2.33 3.12
N ARG A 414 11.14 2.44 3.51
CA ARG A 414 10.56 3.64 4.15
C ARG A 414 11.12 3.91 5.56
N GLY A 415 11.81 2.93 6.16
CA GLY A 415 12.48 3.09 7.46
C GLY A 415 13.87 3.72 7.36
N LEU A 416 14.40 3.91 6.15
CA LEU A 416 15.63 4.70 5.94
C LEU A 416 15.33 6.20 6.08
N GLU A 417 16.27 6.90 6.67
CA GLU A 417 16.32 8.36 6.75
C GLU A 417 16.11 8.96 5.34
N PRO A 418 15.27 10.00 5.16
CA PRO A 418 14.97 10.55 3.83
C PRO A 418 16.19 10.92 3.00
N PHE A 419 17.25 11.47 3.59
CA PHE A 419 18.47 11.81 2.83
C PHE A 419 19.09 10.59 2.13
N GLN A 420 19.05 9.40 2.74
CA GLN A 420 19.55 8.16 2.11
C GLN A 420 18.67 7.74 0.95
N ARG A 421 17.35 7.87 1.08
CA ARG A 421 16.40 7.55 0.00
C ARG A 421 16.57 8.51 -1.17
N ASN A 422 16.73 9.80 -0.90
CA ASN A 422 16.96 10.82 -1.91
C ASN A 422 18.29 10.60 -2.62
N TYR A 423 19.39 10.40 -1.88
CA TYR A 423 20.69 10.04 -2.46
C TYR A 423 20.59 8.79 -3.34
N MET A 424 19.96 7.74 -2.84
CA MET A 424 19.83 6.47 -3.57
C MET A 424 19.04 6.63 -4.87
N ARG A 425 17.93 7.36 -4.83
CA ARG A 425 17.12 7.66 -6.01
C ARG A 425 17.94 8.43 -7.03
N GLU A 426 18.60 9.51 -6.64
CA GLU A 426 19.45 10.30 -7.54
C GLU A 426 20.63 9.48 -8.09
N HIS A 427 21.29 8.68 -7.26
CA HIS A 427 22.39 7.80 -7.65
C HIS A 427 21.93 6.80 -8.72
N LEU A 428 20.81 6.11 -8.48
CA LEU A 428 20.23 5.16 -9.44
C LEU A 428 19.79 5.86 -10.73
N THR A 429 19.24 7.07 -10.65
CA THR A 429 18.90 7.87 -11.83
C THR A 429 20.14 8.20 -12.65
N LEU A 430 21.24 8.64 -12.03
CA LEU A 430 22.49 8.89 -12.75
C LEU A 430 23.06 7.61 -13.38
N LEU A 431 23.00 6.47 -12.68
CA LEU A 431 23.43 5.17 -13.23
C LEU A 431 22.61 4.78 -14.46
N LEU A 432 21.28 4.81 -14.35
CA LEU A 432 20.35 4.36 -15.40
C LEU A 432 20.34 5.29 -16.62
N THR A 433 20.56 6.59 -16.41
CA THR A 433 20.63 7.59 -17.49
C THR A 433 22.03 7.76 -18.09
N GLY A 434 22.99 6.92 -17.69
CA GLY A 434 24.36 6.95 -18.23
C GLY A 434 25.19 8.16 -17.80
N ARG A 435 24.84 8.81 -16.68
CA ARG A 435 25.51 9.99 -16.11
C ARG A 435 26.37 9.66 -14.89
N GLN A 436 27.07 8.53 -14.97
CA GLN A 436 27.85 7.97 -13.85
C GLN A 436 29.00 8.89 -13.42
N GLN A 437 29.53 9.69 -14.36
CA GLN A 437 30.55 10.70 -14.11
C GLN A 437 30.13 11.79 -13.10
N GLU A 438 28.82 11.98 -12.87
CA GLU A 438 28.29 12.97 -11.92
C GLU A 438 28.20 12.42 -10.48
N LEU A 439 28.38 11.11 -10.28
CA LEU A 439 28.28 10.47 -8.96
C LEU A 439 29.25 11.04 -7.90
N PRO A 440 30.52 11.38 -8.22
CA PRO A 440 31.41 12.01 -7.25
C PRO A 440 30.90 13.38 -6.79
N ALA A 441 30.32 14.17 -7.70
CA ALA A 441 29.73 15.48 -7.38
C ALA A 441 28.47 15.32 -6.52
N LEU A 442 27.63 14.30 -6.80
CA LEU A 442 26.48 13.95 -5.98
C LEU A 442 26.90 13.60 -4.54
N LEU A 443 27.91 12.74 -4.39
CA LEU A 443 28.45 12.36 -3.08
C LEU A 443 29.00 13.57 -2.32
N GLN A 444 29.75 14.44 -3.01
CA GLN A 444 30.28 15.66 -2.42
C GLN A 444 29.15 16.60 -1.97
N ARG A 445 28.09 16.77 -2.78
CA ARG A 445 26.93 17.61 -2.44
C ARG A 445 26.26 17.17 -1.14
N TYR A 446 25.98 15.88 -0.98
CA TYR A 446 25.39 15.35 0.26
C TYR A 446 26.38 15.40 1.43
N THR A 447 27.66 15.12 1.20
CA THR A 447 28.71 15.23 2.23
C THR A 447 28.79 16.65 2.78
N THR A 448 28.80 17.67 1.90
CA THR A 448 28.79 19.08 2.28
C THR A 448 27.50 19.46 2.99
N ALA A 449 26.34 19.04 2.48
CA ALA A 449 25.05 19.36 3.09
C ALA A 449 24.91 18.79 4.52
N ILE A 450 25.43 17.58 4.77
CA ILE A 450 25.46 16.98 6.11
C ILE A 450 26.48 17.70 7.00
N THR A 451 27.70 17.93 6.50
CA THR A 451 28.80 18.55 7.28
C THR A 451 28.44 19.96 7.73
N GLU A 452 27.85 20.74 6.83
CA GLU A 452 27.44 22.11 7.08
C GLU A 452 26.01 22.25 7.60
N ARG A 453 25.33 21.12 7.93
CA ARG A 453 24.00 21.09 8.53
C ARG A 453 22.92 21.82 7.72
N ARG A 454 23.04 21.77 6.39
CA ARG A 454 22.08 22.36 5.44
C ARG A 454 20.85 21.48 5.23
N LEU A 455 20.90 20.20 5.65
CA LEU A 455 19.74 19.31 5.60
C LEU A 455 18.80 19.55 6.79
N PRO A 456 17.48 19.67 6.57
CA PRO A 456 16.50 19.69 7.65
C PRO A 456 16.61 18.46 8.56
N LEU A 457 16.29 18.60 9.85
CA LEU A 457 16.28 17.45 10.78
C LEU A 457 15.32 16.37 10.30
N ALA A 458 14.22 16.76 9.66
CA ALA A 458 13.26 15.85 9.05
C ALA A 458 13.91 14.93 8.00
N ASP A 459 14.91 15.40 7.26
CA ASP A 459 15.62 14.60 6.26
C ASP A 459 16.61 13.59 6.88
N LEU A 460 17.03 13.85 8.12
CA LEU A 460 17.88 12.98 8.92
C LEU A 460 17.08 12.05 9.85
N ALA A 461 15.79 12.30 10.00
CA ALA A 461 14.95 11.55 10.91
C ALA A 461 14.65 10.15 10.39
N LYS A 462 14.90 9.16 11.23
CA LYS A 462 14.47 7.78 11.03
C LYS A 462 13.00 7.65 11.37
N ARG A 463 12.29 6.82 10.60
CA ARG A 463 10.87 6.49 10.80
C ARG A 463 10.72 5.05 11.27
N GLU A 464 10.10 4.85 12.43
CA GLU A 464 9.83 3.51 12.97
C GLU A 464 8.36 3.38 13.36
N VAL A 465 7.72 2.26 13.01
CA VAL A 465 6.33 1.98 13.42
C VAL A 465 6.34 1.09 14.65
N LEU A 466 5.56 1.47 15.66
CA LEU A 466 5.43 0.69 16.89
C LEU A 466 4.67 -0.61 16.62
N SER A 467 5.39 -1.71 16.49
CA SER A 467 4.84 -3.05 16.22
C SER A 467 4.04 -3.64 17.39
N VAL A 468 4.29 -3.20 18.62
CA VAL A 468 3.52 -3.52 19.84
C VAL A 468 3.22 -2.24 20.60
N SER A 469 2.39 -2.31 21.65
CA SER A 469 2.15 -1.14 22.51
C SER A 469 3.42 -0.79 23.32
N PRO A 470 3.64 0.50 23.66
CA PRO A 470 4.76 0.89 24.54
C PRO A 470 4.81 0.10 25.85
N GLU A 471 3.65 -0.22 26.44
CA GLU A 471 3.54 -1.03 27.66
C GLU A 471 4.00 -2.47 27.40
N THR A 472 3.53 -3.08 26.31
CA THR A 472 3.94 -4.45 25.94
C THR A 472 5.44 -4.53 25.68
N TYR A 473 6.03 -3.48 25.12
CA TYR A 473 7.48 -3.37 24.94
C TYR A 473 8.20 -3.29 26.29
N ALA A 474 7.72 -2.44 27.21
CA ALA A 474 8.28 -2.30 28.55
C ALA A 474 8.22 -3.62 29.34
N ASP A 475 7.09 -4.33 29.26
CA ASP A 475 6.90 -5.64 29.90
C ASP A 475 7.89 -6.68 29.34
N LYS A 476 8.09 -6.72 28.02
CA LYS A 476 9.05 -7.63 27.38
C LYS A 476 10.49 -7.33 27.78
N LEU A 477 10.85 -6.05 27.88
CA LEU A 477 12.17 -5.65 28.37
C LEU A 477 12.37 -6.06 29.84
N ALA A 478 11.39 -5.80 30.70
CA ALA A 478 11.42 -6.20 32.11
C ALA A 478 11.54 -7.72 32.27
N ALA A 479 10.88 -8.49 31.39
CA ALA A 479 10.97 -9.94 31.34
C ALA A 479 12.26 -10.49 30.68
N GLY A 480 13.17 -9.62 30.20
CA GLY A 480 14.43 -10.03 29.55
C GLY A 480 14.28 -10.68 28.17
N THR A 481 13.07 -10.65 27.58
CA THR A 481 12.78 -11.22 26.25
C THR A 481 12.75 -10.16 25.15
N GLY A 482 12.73 -8.88 25.52
CA GLY A 482 12.74 -7.73 24.62
C GLY A 482 14.13 -7.29 24.17
N ARG A 483 14.20 -6.52 23.07
CA ARG A 483 15.40 -5.81 22.61
C ARG A 483 15.14 -4.32 22.71
N ARG A 484 16.15 -3.55 23.14
CA ARG A 484 16.08 -2.08 23.22
C ARG A 484 15.83 -1.47 21.82
N SER A 485 14.95 -0.47 21.75
CA SER A 485 14.66 0.34 20.57
C SER A 485 14.58 1.81 20.96
N ALA A 486 15.24 2.66 20.17
CA ALA A 486 15.27 4.10 20.40
C ALA A 486 13.86 4.70 20.29
N ALA A 487 13.06 4.24 19.33
CA ALA A 487 11.70 4.73 19.14
C ALA A 487 10.84 4.52 20.40
N TYR A 488 10.90 3.32 20.99
CA TYR A 488 10.11 3.00 22.17
C TYR A 488 10.63 3.71 23.42
N GLU A 489 11.95 3.81 23.61
CA GLU A 489 12.51 4.51 24.77
C GLU A 489 12.20 6.01 24.72
N LEU A 490 12.27 6.64 23.55
CA LEU A 490 11.88 8.04 23.35
C LEU A 490 10.39 8.26 23.62
N VAL A 491 9.54 7.36 23.15
CA VAL A 491 8.09 7.42 23.40
C VAL A 491 7.75 7.26 24.87
N LEU A 492 8.39 6.32 25.57
CA LEU A 492 8.19 6.11 27.02
C LEU A 492 8.66 7.31 27.86
N ALA A 493 9.62 8.08 27.35
CA ALA A 493 10.09 9.32 27.97
C ALA A 493 9.29 10.56 27.54
N SER A 494 8.41 10.44 26.55
CA SER A 494 7.60 11.54 26.02
C SER A 494 6.34 11.77 26.84
N ASN A 495 5.88 13.02 26.90
CA ASN A 495 4.57 13.36 27.46
C ASN A 495 3.41 13.10 26.49
N THR A 496 3.69 12.63 25.27
CA THR A 496 2.69 12.32 24.25
C THR A 496 2.25 10.87 24.34
N GLU A 497 0.95 10.60 24.29
CA GLU A 497 0.45 9.22 24.21
C GLU A 497 0.69 8.63 22.82
N TYR A 498 1.39 7.50 22.76
CA TYR A 498 1.59 6.70 21.55
C TYR A 498 0.97 5.31 21.69
N ARG A 499 0.57 4.71 20.57
CA ARG A 499 -0.10 3.42 20.47
C ARG A 499 0.57 2.50 19.47
N GLN A 500 0.25 1.21 19.56
CA GLN A 500 0.65 0.23 18.55
C GLN A 500 0.15 0.64 17.16
N GLY A 501 1.06 0.74 16.21
CA GLY A 501 0.81 1.18 14.84
C GLY A 501 1.19 2.64 14.59
N ASP A 502 1.44 3.43 15.65
CA ASP A 502 1.90 4.80 15.49
C ASP A 502 3.31 4.84 14.91
N THR A 503 3.57 5.91 14.18
CA THR A 503 4.88 6.19 13.61
C THR A 503 5.64 7.13 14.54
N VAL A 504 6.84 6.73 14.94
CA VAL A 504 7.80 7.57 15.66
C VAL A 504 8.86 8.08 14.68
N GLN A 505 9.14 9.38 14.74
CA GLN A 505 10.21 10.01 13.98
C GLN A 505 11.26 10.55 14.95
N PHE A 506 12.51 10.18 14.75
CA PHE A 506 13.61 10.57 15.63
C PHE A 506 14.92 10.67 14.85
N TYR A 507 15.86 11.49 15.32
CA TYR A 507 17.17 11.67 14.73
C TYR A 507 18.27 11.43 15.77
N VAL A 508 19.44 10.98 15.32
CA VAL A 508 20.62 10.68 16.15
C VAL A 508 21.40 11.95 16.48
N THR A 509 21.74 12.12 17.75
CA THR A 509 22.48 13.26 18.32
C THR A 509 23.90 12.85 18.75
N GLY A 510 24.74 13.85 19.05
CA GLY A 510 26.10 13.63 19.57
C GLY A 510 27.22 13.94 18.58
N ASN A 511 28.45 13.57 18.93
CA ASN A 511 29.67 13.99 18.21
C ASN A 511 30.63 12.85 17.84
N LYS A 512 30.26 11.59 18.13
CA LYS A 512 31.07 10.41 17.81
C LYS A 512 30.45 9.63 16.65
N LYS A 513 31.30 9.10 15.78
CA LYS A 513 30.90 8.24 14.65
C LYS A 513 30.11 7.01 15.10
N ASN A 514 30.57 6.35 16.16
CA ASN A 514 29.91 5.17 16.74
C ASN A 514 29.22 5.58 18.04
N VAL A 515 27.89 5.63 18.03
CA VAL A 515 27.04 5.92 19.18
C VAL A 515 25.92 4.90 19.32
N SER A 516 25.47 4.69 20.56
CA SER A 516 24.25 3.92 20.82
C SER A 516 23.05 4.74 20.37
N VAL A 517 22.33 4.29 19.34
CA VAL A 517 21.16 4.99 18.81
C VAL A 517 20.07 5.12 19.88
N THR A 518 19.94 4.16 20.80
CA THR A 518 18.94 4.20 21.88
C THR A 518 19.20 5.31 22.89
N GLU A 519 20.47 5.68 23.10
CA GLU A 519 20.88 6.67 24.09
C GLU A 519 21.18 8.05 23.48
N ASN A 520 21.41 8.10 22.17
CA ASN A 520 21.84 9.30 21.46
C ASN A 520 20.83 9.63 20.36
N SER A 521 19.55 9.69 20.70
CA SER A 521 18.50 10.11 19.78
C SER A 521 17.56 11.08 20.44
N LYS A 522 16.85 11.87 19.62
CA LYS A 522 15.78 12.77 20.06
C LYS A 522 14.59 12.63 19.12
N LEU A 523 13.37 12.78 19.64
CA LEU A 523 12.17 12.88 18.80
C LEU A 523 12.32 14.09 17.87
N LEU A 524 11.85 13.94 16.63
CA LEU A 524 11.90 15.02 15.65
C LEU A 524 11.11 16.25 16.11
N CYS A 525 9.98 16.06 16.82
CA CYS A 525 9.18 17.15 17.38
C CYS A 525 9.89 17.95 18.47
N ASP A 526 10.90 17.36 19.12
CA ASP A 526 11.69 18.03 20.15
C ASP A 526 13.01 18.61 19.57
N GLY A 527 13.20 18.49 18.25
CA GLY A 527 14.36 19.01 17.53
C GLY A 527 14.30 20.52 17.35
N ASP A 528 15.46 21.18 17.43
CA ASP A 528 15.60 22.62 17.22
C ASP A 528 16.43 22.87 15.95
N GLU A 529 15.78 23.41 14.93
CA GLU A 529 16.41 23.75 13.64
C GLU A 529 17.41 24.92 13.76
N GLN A 530 17.29 25.77 14.78
CA GLN A 530 18.21 26.87 15.06
C GLN A 530 19.42 26.38 15.88
N ASN A 531 19.18 25.49 16.85
CA ASN A 531 20.20 24.91 17.72
C ASN A 531 20.44 23.43 17.41
N ARG A 532 21.00 23.20 16.22
CA ARG A 532 21.29 21.89 15.64
C ARG A 532 22.22 21.03 16.52
N ASP A 533 21.79 19.82 16.88
CA ASP A 533 22.55 18.86 17.71
C ASP A 533 22.70 17.46 17.07
N GLU A 534 22.41 17.35 15.79
CA GLU A 534 22.54 16.11 15.02
C GLU A 534 24.00 15.62 14.93
N ASN A 535 24.15 14.30 14.92
CA ASN A 535 25.44 13.63 14.85
C ASN A 535 25.99 13.56 13.42
N VAL A 536 26.65 14.63 12.99
CA VAL A 536 27.27 14.74 11.67
C VAL A 536 28.18 13.53 11.34
N PRO A 537 29.14 13.09 12.21
CA PRO A 537 29.96 11.91 11.93
C PRO A 537 29.17 10.62 11.70
N TYR A 538 28.08 10.40 12.44
CA TYR A 538 27.20 9.23 12.26
C TYR A 538 26.51 9.25 10.90
N TYR A 539 25.96 10.39 10.47
CA TYR A 539 25.27 10.49 9.18
C TYR A 539 26.21 10.43 7.98
N LEU A 540 27.42 10.97 8.10
CA LEU A 540 28.46 10.81 7.07
C LEU A 540 28.86 9.34 6.90
N GLU A 541 28.99 8.59 8.00
CA GLU A 541 29.24 7.15 7.93
C GLU A 541 28.08 6.39 7.29
N ARG A 542 26.84 6.75 7.60
CA ARG A 542 25.65 6.18 6.94
C ARG A 542 25.67 6.42 5.44
N LEU A 543 26.02 7.62 5.00
CA LEU A 543 26.18 7.94 3.58
C LEU A 543 27.27 7.07 2.93
N GLN A 544 28.43 6.91 3.59
CA GLN A 544 29.50 6.05 3.07
C GLN A 544 29.08 4.57 2.99
N GLN A 545 28.39 4.05 3.99
CA GLN A 545 27.84 2.69 3.97
C GLN A 545 26.82 2.50 2.86
N LEU A 546 26.03 3.53 2.56
CA LEU A 546 25.09 3.52 1.44
C LEU A 546 25.82 3.47 0.09
N VAL A 547 26.87 4.29 -0.10
CA VAL A 547 27.67 4.30 -1.33
C VAL A 547 28.30 2.93 -1.59
N LYS A 548 28.88 2.29 -0.56
CA LYS A 548 29.47 0.95 -0.66
C LYS A 548 28.51 -0.13 -1.14
N LYS A 549 27.19 0.07 -1.01
CA LYS A 549 26.21 -0.89 -1.54
C LYS A 549 26.19 -0.94 -3.07
N PHE A 550 26.63 0.12 -3.73
CA PHE A 550 26.59 0.29 -5.19
C PHE A 550 27.95 0.07 -5.85
N GLU A 551 29.01 -0.15 -5.05
CA GLU A 551 30.32 -0.51 -5.59
C GLU A 551 30.23 -1.91 -6.26
N PRO A 552 30.86 -2.11 -7.43
CA PRO A 552 30.94 -3.42 -8.06
C PRO A 552 31.57 -4.43 -7.09
N ALA A 553 30.93 -5.60 -6.94
CA ALA A 553 31.39 -6.67 -6.07
C ALA A 553 32.68 -7.33 -6.58
#